data_AF-A0A671PRG0-F1
#
_entry.id   AF-A0A671PRG0-F1
#
_cell.length_a   1.000
_cell.length_b   1.000
_cell.length_c   1.000
_cell.angle_alpha   90.00
_cell.angle_beta   90.00
_cell.angle_gamma   90.00
#
_symmetry.space_group_name_H-M   'P 1'
#
loop_
_entity.id
_entity.type
_entity.pdbx_description
1 polymer ?
#
loop_
_entity_poly.entity_id
_entity_poly.type
_entity_poly.pdbx_seq_one_letter_code
_entity_poly.pdbx_strand_id
1 'polypeptide(L)'
;MHYIFNLLILSSTIYFRLKKSELFPLCCVVQSYAWGKVGLDSEVARLVLGGDPQALIEEARPYAEVHGYGKYSDPLKFFTLCYIACLGSKVKDTFHGQLPFLFKVLSVNTALSIQAHPNRELAARLHAQFPEHYPDNNHKPEMAIALTRFEGLCGFRPMDEILGFLKNVPEFRALVGNEAAEELQSADGDPCRTSLALKKCFTRMMNCEKKLFVDQLNMLVKRISEEGERKPCRTSTPSAG
;
A
#
# COMPACT_ATOMS: atom_id res chain seq x y z
N MET A 1 10.26 -26.89 -16.89
CA MET A 1 9.74 -27.79 -15.84
C MET A 1 8.34 -27.33 -15.48
N HIS A 2 7.34 -28.08 -15.93
CA HIS A 2 5.96 -27.92 -15.50
C HIS A 2 5.81 -28.60 -14.14
N TYR A 3 5.20 -27.93 -13.17
CA TYR A 3 4.56 -28.60 -12.04
C TYR A 3 3.05 -28.33 -12.13
N ILE A 4 2.37 -29.35 -12.64
CA ILE A 4 0.93 -29.58 -12.48
C ILE A 4 0.75 -29.99 -11.02
N PHE A 5 -0.09 -29.29 -10.25
CA PHE A 5 -0.65 -29.85 -9.03
C PHE A 5 -2.04 -30.39 -9.35
N ASN A 6 -2.13 -31.72 -9.34
CA ASN A 6 -3.40 -32.43 -9.33
C ASN A 6 -4.15 -32.12 -8.04
N LEU A 7 -5.38 -31.64 -8.19
CA LEU A 7 -6.37 -31.58 -7.12
C LEU A 7 -6.98 -32.98 -6.97
N LEU A 8 -6.65 -33.69 -5.90
CA LEU A 8 -7.34 -34.92 -5.51
C LEU A 8 -8.39 -34.55 -4.45
N ILE A 9 -9.66 -34.48 -4.85
CA ILE A 9 -10.78 -34.49 -3.90
C ILE A 9 -11.12 -35.95 -3.65
N LEU A 10 -10.74 -36.47 -2.47
CA LEU A 10 -11.39 -37.65 -1.90
C LEU A 10 -11.60 -37.44 -0.40
N SER A 11 -12.85 -37.72 -0.02
CA SER A 11 -13.41 -37.81 1.31
C SER A 11 -12.51 -38.55 2.32
N SER A 12 -12.71 -38.20 3.59
CA SER A 12 -12.31 -38.93 4.81
C SER A 12 -10.89 -38.67 5.35
N THR A 13 -10.77 -37.55 6.07
CA THR A 13 -10.03 -37.43 7.34
C THR A 13 -8.52 -37.74 7.36
N ILE A 14 -7.71 -36.67 7.46
CA ILE A 14 -6.36 -36.71 8.05
C ILE A 14 -6.35 -35.74 9.24
N TYR A 15 -6.22 -36.29 10.46
CA TYR A 15 -6.08 -35.51 11.68
C TYR A 15 -4.60 -35.26 11.99
N PHE A 16 -4.20 -33.99 12.12
CA PHE A 16 -3.02 -33.62 12.89
C PHE A 16 -3.44 -33.28 14.34
N ARG A 17 -2.93 -34.06 15.30
CA ARG A 17 -3.21 -33.90 16.74
C ARG A 17 -2.22 -32.93 17.37
N LEU A 18 -2.65 -31.69 17.59
CA LEU A 18 -2.09 -30.82 18.63
C LEU A 18 -2.93 -31.00 19.90
N LYS A 19 -2.29 -31.05 21.07
CA LYS A 19 -2.98 -31.04 22.38
C LYS A 19 -3.85 -29.78 22.45
N LYS A 20 -5.18 -29.97 22.31
CA LYS A 20 -6.25 -28.96 22.40
C LYS A 20 -5.97 -27.68 21.59
N SER A 21 -6.15 -27.75 20.28
CA SER A 21 -6.23 -26.56 19.43
C SER A 21 -7.54 -25.83 19.70
N GLU A 22 -7.54 -24.91 20.67
CA GLU A 22 -8.66 -24.01 20.89
C GLU A 22 -8.60 -22.88 19.85
N LEU A 23 -9.65 -22.76 19.03
CA LEU A 23 -9.83 -21.64 18.11
C LEU A 23 -10.47 -20.49 18.89
N PHE A 24 -9.85 -19.32 18.86
CA PHE A 24 -10.38 -18.13 19.52
C PHE A 24 -10.62 -17.02 18.51
N PRO A 25 -11.73 -16.27 18.64
CA PRO A 25 -11.91 -15.05 17.87
C PRO A 25 -10.84 -14.03 18.26
N LEU A 26 -10.27 -13.35 17.26
CA LEU A 26 -9.42 -12.20 17.50
C LEU A 26 -10.29 -10.99 17.84
N CYS A 27 -9.86 -10.22 18.83
CA CYS A 27 -10.29 -8.84 18.90
C CYS A 27 -9.38 -8.01 18.02
N CYS A 28 -9.97 -6.99 17.41
CA CYS A 28 -9.25 -6.12 16.52
C CYS A 28 -9.50 -4.67 16.93
N VAL A 29 -8.48 -3.84 16.77
CA VAL A 29 -8.56 -2.41 17.05
C VAL A 29 -8.80 -1.69 15.73
N VAL A 30 -9.84 -0.86 15.70
CA VAL A 30 -10.14 0.03 14.58
C VAL A 30 -9.43 1.35 14.78
N GLN A 31 -8.73 1.81 13.75
CA GLN A 31 -8.19 3.17 13.71
C GLN A 31 -9.10 4.07 12.87
N SER A 32 -9.32 5.27 13.37
CA SER A 32 -10.29 6.23 12.86
C SER A 32 -9.62 7.38 12.11
N TYR A 33 -8.73 7.08 11.15
CA TYR A 33 -8.00 8.10 10.41
C TYR A 33 -8.88 8.82 9.39
N ALA A 34 -8.65 10.12 9.20
CA ALA A 34 -9.45 10.98 8.32
C ALA A 34 -9.48 10.53 6.85
N TRP A 35 -8.49 9.75 6.40
CA TRP A 35 -8.46 9.20 5.04
C TRP A 35 -9.40 8.01 4.83
N GLY A 36 -9.97 7.45 5.91
CA GLY A 36 -10.83 6.28 5.86
C GLY A 36 -12.22 6.56 5.30
N LYS A 37 -12.87 5.52 4.75
CA LYS A 37 -14.30 5.59 4.41
C LYS A 37 -15.15 5.74 5.67
N VAL A 38 -16.26 6.44 5.56
CA VAL A 38 -17.15 6.74 6.69
C VAL A 38 -18.27 5.70 6.83
N GLY A 39 -18.69 5.43 8.06
CA GLY A 39 -19.83 4.57 8.35
C GLY A 39 -19.79 3.23 7.60
N LEU A 40 -20.94 2.80 7.08
CA LEU A 40 -21.09 1.52 6.37
C LEU A 40 -20.50 1.49 4.95
N ASP A 41 -20.03 2.62 4.43
CA ASP A 41 -19.25 2.63 3.19
C ASP A 41 -17.85 2.04 3.39
N SER A 42 -17.41 1.94 4.65
CA SER A 42 -16.16 1.29 5.02
C SER A 42 -16.28 -0.22 5.13
N GLU A 43 -15.37 -0.93 4.47
CA GLU A 43 -15.20 -2.37 4.66
C GLU A 43 -14.75 -2.71 6.08
N VAL A 44 -14.01 -1.80 6.73
CA VAL A 44 -13.62 -1.99 8.14
C VAL A 44 -14.84 -1.92 9.04
N ALA A 45 -15.77 -0.99 8.82
CA ALA A 45 -17.02 -0.92 9.59
C ALA A 45 -17.89 -2.17 9.38
N ARG A 46 -18.00 -2.67 8.14
CA ARG A 46 -18.73 -3.91 7.85
C ARG A 46 -18.08 -5.13 8.51
N LEU A 47 -16.75 -5.20 8.55
CA LEU A 47 -16.04 -6.27 9.25
C LEU A 47 -16.28 -6.22 10.76
N VAL A 48 -16.34 -5.02 11.36
CA VAL A 48 -16.70 -4.85 12.77
C VAL A 48 -18.09 -5.40 13.05
N LEU A 49 -19.10 -5.02 12.24
CA LEU A 49 -20.46 -5.55 12.37
C LEU A 49 -20.54 -7.07 12.14
N GLY A 50 -19.74 -7.61 11.22
CA GLY A 50 -19.69 -9.05 10.98
C GLY A 50 -19.10 -9.84 12.17
N GLY A 51 -18.17 -9.24 12.90
CA GLY A 51 -17.57 -9.82 14.11
C GLY A 51 -18.39 -9.59 15.39
N ASP A 52 -19.14 -8.50 15.45
CA ASP A 52 -20.04 -8.14 16.54
C ASP A 52 -21.32 -7.47 15.98
N PRO A 53 -22.42 -8.25 15.78
CA PRO A 53 -23.68 -7.72 15.25
C PRO A 53 -24.34 -6.64 16.12
N GLN A 54 -23.90 -6.46 17.37
CA GLN A 54 -24.41 -5.42 18.28
C GLN A 54 -23.54 -4.15 18.25
N ALA A 55 -22.44 -4.14 17.49
CA ALA A 55 -21.57 -2.98 17.38
C ALA A 55 -22.34 -1.79 16.76
N LEU A 56 -22.20 -0.61 17.38
CA LEU A 56 -22.77 0.62 16.86
C LEU A 56 -21.80 1.26 15.85
N ILE A 57 -22.24 1.40 14.60
CA ILE A 57 -21.49 2.11 13.56
C ILE A 57 -21.99 3.53 13.46
N GLU A 58 -21.08 4.48 13.64
CA GLU A 58 -21.35 5.91 13.52
C GLU A 58 -21.25 6.34 12.05
N GLU A 59 -22.32 6.92 11.49
CA GLU A 59 -22.40 7.23 10.05
C GLU A 59 -21.29 8.17 9.56
N ALA A 60 -20.95 9.19 10.36
CA ALA A 60 -19.96 10.20 9.98
C ALA A 60 -18.52 9.84 10.38
N ARG A 61 -18.31 8.73 11.10
CA ARG A 61 -17.00 8.36 11.61
C ARG A 61 -16.19 7.65 10.52
N PRO A 62 -14.92 8.04 10.28
CA PRO A 62 -14.02 7.27 9.43
C PRO A 62 -13.60 5.95 10.08
N TYR A 63 -13.71 4.85 9.34
CA TYR A 63 -13.21 3.52 9.72
C TYR A 63 -12.10 3.14 8.74
N ALA A 64 -10.85 3.44 9.09
CA ALA A 64 -9.75 3.50 8.14
C ALA A 64 -8.94 2.20 8.07
N GLU A 65 -8.50 1.67 9.21
CA GLU A 65 -7.79 0.40 9.28
C GLU A 65 -8.24 -0.41 10.50
N VAL A 66 -8.07 -1.73 10.42
CA VAL A 66 -8.26 -2.65 11.54
C VAL A 66 -7.07 -3.59 11.67
N HIS A 67 -6.52 -3.70 12.87
CA HIS A 67 -5.42 -4.61 13.21
C HIS A 67 -5.88 -5.61 14.27
N GLY A 68 -5.52 -6.89 14.10
CA GLY A 68 -5.79 -7.91 15.11
C GLY A 68 -4.81 -7.85 16.28
N TYR A 69 -5.32 -7.66 17.49
CA TYR A 69 -4.62 -7.93 18.76
C TYR A 69 -5.58 -8.73 19.63
N GLY A 70 -5.30 -10.00 19.90
CA GLY A 70 -6.30 -10.79 20.60
C GLY A 70 -6.59 -10.31 22.03
N LYS A 71 -7.76 -10.74 22.49
CA LYS A 71 -8.62 -10.04 23.45
C LYS A 71 -8.15 -10.15 24.90
N TYR A 72 -7.27 -9.28 25.42
CA TYR A 72 -7.16 -9.01 26.86
C TYR A 72 -6.58 -7.60 27.14
N SER A 73 -7.03 -7.00 28.25
CA SER A 73 -6.71 -5.65 28.75
C SER A 73 -5.26 -5.44 29.24
N ASP A 74 -4.35 -6.30 28.79
CA ASP A 74 -2.90 -6.08 28.77
C ASP A 74 -2.37 -6.78 27.51
N PRO A 75 -2.33 -6.08 26.35
CA PRO A 75 -2.05 -6.66 25.04
C PRO A 75 -0.71 -7.42 24.96
N LEU A 76 0.20 -7.18 25.92
CA LEU A 76 1.54 -7.76 25.94
C LEU A 76 1.70 -9.02 26.80
N LYS A 77 0.81 -9.33 27.76
CA LYS A 77 1.13 -10.39 28.76
C LYS A 77 0.44 -11.74 28.51
N PHE A 78 -0.86 -11.76 28.25
CA PHE A 78 -1.57 -13.01 27.98
C PHE A 78 -1.38 -13.47 26.52
N PHE A 79 -1.25 -12.50 25.61
CA PHE A 79 -1.01 -12.77 24.20
C PHE A 79 0.35 -13.46 24.02
N THR A 80 1.43 -12.91 24.57
CA THR A 80 2.80 -13.41 24.38
C THR A 80 3.00 -14.88 24.77
N LEU A 81 2.37 -15.38 25.84
CA LEU A 81 2.62 -16.75 26.33
C LEU A 81 1.88 -17.83 25.52
N CYS A 82 0.60 -17.66 25.21
CA CYS A 82 -0.14 -18.59 24.35
C CYS A 82 0.31 -18.47 22.89
N TYR A 83 0.63 -17.26 22.44
CA TYR A 83 1.03 -16.98 21.07
C TYR A 83 2.41 -17.55 20.72
N ILE A 84 3.42 -17.41 21.59
CA ILE A 84 4.75 -18.01 21.38
C ILE A 84 4.67 -19.53 21.25
N ALA A 85 3.77 -20.18 21.99
CA ALA A 85 3.55 -21.62 21.89
C ALA A 85 2.92 -22.03 20.54
N CYS A 86 2.12 -21.16 19.93
CA CYS A 86 1.44 -21.39 18.65
C CYS A 86 2.29 -21.06 17.41
N LEU A 87 3.35 -20.25 17.54
CA LEU A 87 4.23 -19.86 16.41
C LEU A 87 5.04 -21.02 15.83
N GLY A 88 5.23 -22.10 16.60
CA GLY A 88 6.16 -23.17 16.27
C GLY A 88 7.63 -22.77 16.46
N SER A 89 8.50 -23.78 16.63
CA SER A 89 9.92 -23.55 16.93
C SER A 89 10.63 -22.70 15.88
N LYS A 90 10.38 -22.96 14.59
CA LYS A 90 11.04 -22.24 13.49
C LYS A 90 10.81 -20.73 13.52
N VAL A 91 9.56 -20.29 13.71
CA VAL A 91 9.23 -18.85 13.76
C VAL A 91 9.77 -18.25 15.05
N LYS A 92 9.64 -18.97 16.17
CA LYS A 92 10.18 -18.53 17.46
C LYS A 92 11.69 -18.29 17.41
N ASP A 93 12.45 -19.20 16.81
CA ASP A 93 13.92 -19.11 16.73
C ASP A 93 14.35 -18.00 15.76
N THR A 94 13.63 -17.85 14.63
CA THR A 94 13.97 -16.87 13.59
C THR A 94 13.60 -15.43 13.98
N PHE A 95 12.45 -15.24 14.63
CA PHE A 95 11.88 -13.92 14.94
C PHE A 95 11.78 -13.66 16.44
N HIS A 96 12.57 -14.38 17.24
CA HIS A 96 12.70 -14.19 18.69
C HIS A 96 11.37 -14.23 19.45
N GLY A 97 10.46 -15.11 19.02
CA GLY A 97 9.12 -15.25 19.60
C GLY A 97 8.13 -14.12 19.24
N GLN A 98 8.48 -13.24 18.31
CA GLN A 98 7.59 -12.19 17.80
C GLN A 98 6.85 -12.67 16.54
N LEU A 99 5.68 -12.08 16.28
CA LEU A 99 4.97 -12.28 15.02
C LEU A 99 5.71 -11.54 13.89
N PRO A 100 6.14 -12.22 12.82
CA PRO A 100 6.90 -11.58 11.75
C PRO A 100 6.08 -10.72 10.78
N PHE A 101 4.78 -10.53 11.01
CA PHE A 101 3.92 -9.75 10.13
C PHE A 101 2.85 -8.99 10.89
N LEU A 102 2.34 -7.93 10.29
CA LEU A 102 1.15 -7.23 10.76
C LEU A 102 0.06 -7.37 9.69
N PHE A 103 -1.05 -7.97 10.07
CA PHE A 103 -2.21 -8.08 9.18
C PHE A 103 -3.14 -6.90 9.38
N LYS A 104 -3.58 -6.30 8.27
CA LYS A 104 -4.48 -5.16 8.25
C LYS A 104 -5.57 -5.33 7.21
N VAL A 105 -6.75 -4.79 7.49
CA VAL A 105 -7.71 -4.42 6.44
C VAL A 105 -7.80 -2.90 6.41
N LEU A 106 -7.68 -2.30 5.22
CA LEU A 106 -7.76 -0.87 5.01
C LEU A 106 -9.02 -0.55 4.22
N SER A 107 -9.73 0.52 4.60
CA SER A 107 -10.82 1.08 3.83
C SER A 107 -10.55 2.54 3.49
N VAL A 108 -10.00 2.74 2.30
CA VAL A 108 -9.42 4.02 1.85
C VAL A 108 -10.48 4.86 1.13
N ASN A 109 -10.62 6.12 1.54
CA ASN A 109 -11.50 7.13 0.90
C ASN A 109 -10.69 8.22 0.19
N THR A 110 -9.58 8.66 0.78
CA THR A 110 -8.66 9.61 0.15
C THR A 110 -7.30 8.98 -0.11
N ALA A 111 -6.62 9.45 -1.15
CA ALA A 111 -5.30 8.94 -1.51
C ALA A 111 -4.32 9.09 -0.35
N LEU A 112 -3.61 8.00 -0.05
CA LEU A 112 -2.54 7.99 0.95
C LEU A 112 -1.26 8.63 0.38
N SER A 113 -0.32 8.94 1.27
CA SER A 113 0.97 9.49 0.84
C SER A 113 1.73 8.53 -0.07
N ILE A 114 2.50 9.09 -1.01
CA ILE A 114 3.48 8.33 -1.78
C ILE A 114 4.59 7.91 -0.82
N GLN A 115 4.90 6.61 -0.78
CA GLN A 115 5.80 6.02 0.21
C GLN A 115 6.80 5.08 -0.47
N ALA A 116 7.99 4.97 0.14
CA ALA A 116 8.97 3.96 -0.17
C ALA A 116 9.60 3.48 1.14
N HIS A 117 9.77 2.16 1.29
CA HIS A 117 10.37 1.57 2.48
C HIS A 117 11.85 1.30 2.25
N PRO A 118 12.73 1.64 3.22
CA PRO A 118 14.14 1.33 3.10
C PRO A 118 14.38 -0.18 3.10
N ASN A 119 15.45 -0.60 2.42
CA ASN A 119 15.98 -1.95 2.61
C ASN A 119 16.56 -2.09 4.03
N ARG A 120 16.90 -3.32 4.45
CA ARG A 120 17.31 -3.62 5.83
C ARG A 120 18.54 -2.79 6.27
N GLU A 121 19.53 -2.63 5.39
CA GLU A 121 20.75 -1.88 5.68
C GLU A 121 20.47 -0.39 5.85
N LEU A 122 19.64 0.18 4.98
CA LEU A 122 19.24 1.58 5.06
C LEU A 122 18.35 1.85 6.27
N ALA A 123 17.42 0.95 6.60
CA ALA A 123 16.55 1.05 7.77
C ALA A 123 17.38 1.15 9.07
N ALA A 124 18.39 0.27 9.23
CA ALA A 124 19.28 0.30 10.37
C ALA A 124 20.06 1.62 10.49
N ARG A 125 20.56 2.17 9.37
CA ARG A 125 21.24 3.47 9.37
C ARG A 125 20.31 4.63 9.72
N LEU A 126 19.11 4.63 9.14
CA LEU A 126 18.11 5.69 9.36
C LEU A 126 17.59 5.68 10.80
N HIS A 127 17.32 4.50 11.38
CA HIS A 127 16.96 4.36 12.79
C HIS A 127 18.04 4.90 13.72
N ALA A 128 19.32 4.62 13.43
CA ALA A 128 20.43 5.11 14.24
C ALA A 128 20.63 6.64 14.16
N GLN A 129 20.30 7.26 13.02
CA GLN A 129 20.50 8.70 12.79
C GLN A 129 19.29 9.56 13.17
N PHE A 130 18.08 9.05 12.94
CA PHE A 130 16.81 9.77 13.06
C PHE A 130 15.73 8.88 13.71
N PRO A 131 15.94 8.42 14.97
CA PRO A 131 15.06 7.45 15.63
C PRO A 131 13.61 7.93 15.80
N GLU A 132 13.39 9.24 15.85
CA GLU A 132 12.07 9.88 15.89
C GLU A 132 11.27 9.69 14.59
N HIS A 133 11.95 9.54 13.45
CA HIS A 133 11.35 9.34 12.13
C HIS A 133 11.35 7.88 11.70
N TYR A 134 12.31 7.10 12.18
CA TYR A 134 12.46 5.68 11.90
C TYR A 134 12.49 4.92 13.22
N PRO A 135 11.33 4.51 13.77
CA PRO A 135 11.23 3.97 15.13
C PRO A 135 11.84 2.57 15.28
N ASP A 136 12.13 1.88 14.17
CA ASP A 136 12.76 0.56 14.15
C ASP A 136 13.78 0.43 13.01
N ASN A 137 14.61 -0.61 13.10
CA ASN A 137 15.69 -0.90 12.16
C ASN A 137 15.30 -1.90 11.06
N ASN A 138 14.01 -2.20 10.88
CA ASN A 138 13.56 -3.27 10.02
C ASN A 138 13.18 -2.78 8.62
N HIS A 139 13.38 -3.64 7.63
CA HIS A 139 12.75 -3.47 6.33
C HIS A 139 11.26 -3.80 6.43
N LYS A 140 10.44 -3.15 5.59
CA LYS A 140 8.98 -3.30 5.62
C LYS A 140 8.45 -3.80 4.27
N PRO A 141 8.61 -5.10 3.96
CA PRO A 141 7.96 -5.67 2.79
C PRO A 141 6.45 -5.69 3.00
N GLU A 142 5.70 -5.21 2.02
CA GLU A 142 4.24 -5.11 2.08
C GLU A 142 3.60 -5.84 0.89
N MET A 143 2.41 -6.40 1.13
CA MET A 143 1.59 -7.06 0.12
C MET A 143 0.15 -6.59 0.30
N ALA A 144 -0.45 -6.12 -0.79
CA ALA A 144 -1.85 -5.69 -0.82
C ALA A 144 -2.70 -6.70 -1.60
N ILE A 145 -3.85 -7.06 -1.05
CA ILE A 145 -4.87 -7.89 -1.70
C ILE A 145 -6.15 -7.07 -1.76
N ALA A 146 -6.66 -6.86 -2.98
CA ALA A 146 -7.85 -6.07 -3.22
C ALA A 146 -9.11 -6.87 -2.80
N LEU A 147 -9.83 -6.38 -1.78
CA LEU A 147 -11.15 -6.91 -1.38
C LEU A 147 -12.30 -6.32 -2.21
N THR A 148 -12.08 -5.11 -2.74
CA THR A 148 -12.97 -4.39 -3.63
C THR A 148 -12.15 -3.77 -4.76
N ARG A 149 -12.76 -2.99 -5.67
CA ARG A 149 -12.00 -2.23 -6.67
C ARG A 149 -10.95 -1.37 -5.96
N PHE A 150 -9.69 -1.55 -6.37
CA PHE A 150 -8.53 -0.91 -5.77
C PHE A 150 -7.71 -0.19 -6.84
N GLU A 151 -7.22 1.00 -6.48
CA GLU A 151 -6.33 1.81 -7.32
C GLU A 151 -5.11 2.19 -6.48
N GLY A 152 -3.92 2.09 -7.07
CA GLY A 152 -2.66 2.38 -6.38
C GLY A 152 -1.55 2.72 -7.36
N LEU A 153 -0.54 3.43 -6.86
CA LEU A 153 0.71 3.70 -7.56
C LEU A 153 1.77 2.69 -7.09
N CYS A 154 2.44 2.02 -8.02
CA CYS A 154 3.47 1.04 -7.69
C CYS A 154 4.61 1.10 -8.71
N GLY A 155 5.78 1.55 -8.26
CA GLY A 155 6.97 1.68 -9.09
C GLY A 155 6.90 2.84 -10.09
N PHE A 156 8.00 3.01 -10.82
CA PHE A 156 8.05 3.95 -11.94
C PHE A 156 7.40 3.33 -13.19
N ARG A 157 6.81 4.17 -14.03
CA ARG A 157 6.29 3.77 -15.34
C ARG A 157 7.44 3.31 -16.27
N PRO A 158 7.14 2.54 -17.33
CA PRO A 158 8.06 2.28 -18.41
C PRO A 158 8.69 3.57 -18.96
N MET A 159 9.94 3.46 -19.40
CA MET A 159 10.75 4.61 -19.83
C MET A 159 10.11 5.39 -20.98
N ASP A 160 9.57 4.69 -21.97
CA ASP A 160 8.87 5.24 -23.12
C ASP A 160 7.63 6.04 -22.73
N GLU A 161 6.88 5.58 -21.73
CA GLU A 161 5.76 6.33 -21.17
C GLU A 161 6.24 7.62 -20.49
N ILE A 162 7.31 7.54 -19.69
CA ILE A 162 7.88 8.72 -19.00
C ILE A 162 8.36 9.76 -20.02
N LEU A 163 9.07 9.33 -21.06
CA LEU A 163 9.50 10.20 -22.16
C LEU A 163 8.30 10.80 -22.90
N GLY A 164 7.25 10.01 -23.12
CA GLY A 164 5.98 10.47 -23.66
C GLY A 164 5.36 11.58 -22.82
N PHE A 165 5.34 11.45 -21.48
CA PHE A 165 4.86 12.51 -20.59
C PHE A 165 5.76 13.74 -20.62
N LEU A 166 7.09 13.58 -20.62
CA LEU A 166 8.03 14.71 -20.75
C LEU A 166 7.87 15.48 -22.07
N LYS A 167 7.41 14.82 -23.13
CA LYS A 167 7.12 15.45 -24.42
C LYS A 167 5.77 16.14 -24.45
N ASN A 168 4.74 15.51 -23.90
CA ASN A 168 3.34 15.90 -24.08
C ASN A 168 2.74 16.68 -22.90
N VAL A 169 3.44 16.74 -21.76
CA VAL A 169 3.01 17.46 -20.56
C VAL A 169 4.02 18.58 -20.27
N PRO A 170 3.83 19.79 -20.83
CA PRO A 170 4.79 20.87 -20.70
C PRO A 170 5.01 21.28 -19.24
N GLU A 171 3.98 21.19 -18.39
CA GLU A 171 4.06 21.51 -16.96
C GLU A 171 4.98 20.54 -16.23
N PHE A 172 4.93 19.26 -16.59
CA PHE A 172 5.83 18.24 -16.03
C PHE A 172 7.26 18.47 -16.51
N ARG A 173 7.47 18.76 -17.80
CA ARG A 173 8.79 19.10 -18.33
C ARG A 173 9.38 20.34 -17.66
N ALA A 174 8.56 21.35 -17.35
CA ALA A 174 9.00 22.55 -16.65
C ALA A 174 9.52 22.25 -15.23
N LEU A 175 8.89 21.31 -14.51
CA LEU A 175 9.34 20.89 -13.18
C LEU A 175 10.64 20.07 -13.22
N VAL A 176 10.77 19.19 -14.21
CA VAL A 176 11.96 18.35 -14.39
C VAL A 176 13.15 19.18 -14.91
N GLY A 177 12.90 20.12 -15.82
CA GLY A 177 13.90 20.93 -16.51
C GLY A 177 14.45 20.26 -17.77
N ASN A 178 14.75 21.08 -18.79
CA ASN A 178 15.19 20.62 -20.12
C ASN A 178 16.43 19.72 -20.05
N GLU A 179 17.44 20.12 -19.29
CA GLU A 179 18.69 19.39 -19.12
C GLU A 179 18.46 17.94 -18.63
N ALA A 180 17.67 17.77 -17.55
CA ALA A 180 17.41 16.43 -17.00
C ALA A 180 16.53 15.60 -17.93
N ALA A 181 15.56 16.23 -18.62
CA ALA A 181 14.71 15.54 -19.59
C ALA A 181 15.51 15.06 -20.82
N GLU A 182 16.46 15.86 -21.31
CA GLU A 182 17.36 15.51 -22.42
C GLU A 182 18.35 14.42 -22.01
N GLU A 183 18.89 14.49 -20.79
CA GLU A 183 19.76 13.45 -20.24
C GLU A 183 19.01 12.10 -20.16
N LEU A 184 17.77 12.11 -19.66
CA LEU A 184 16.92 10.92 -19.63
C LEU A 184 16.68 10.36 -21.03
N GLN A 185 16.34 11.22 -22.00
CA GLN A 185 16.16 10.82 -23.39
C GLN A 185 17.44 10.20 -23.99
N SER A 186 18.62 10.72 -23.65
CA SER A 186 19.93 10.22 -24.12
C SER A 186 20.38 8.92 -23.46
N ALA A 187 19.75 8.55 -22.35
CA ALA A 187 20.05 7.36 -21.57
C ALA A 187 19.22 6.14 -22.01
N ASP A 188 18.29 6.32 -22.95
CA ASP A 188 17.42 5.26 -23.45
C ASP A 188 18.23 4.08 -23.99
N GLY A 189 17.82 2.86 -23.63
CA GLY A 189 18.54 1.62 -23.94
C GLY A 189 19.70 1.26 -23.00
N ASP A 190 20.13 2.13 -22.07
CA ASP A 190 21.14 1.82 -21.04
C ASP A 190 20.49 1.83 -19.64
N PRO A 191 20.30 0.68 -18.98
CA PRO A 191 19.63 0.60 -17.68
C PRO A 191 20.34 1.40 -16.56
N CYS A 192 21.67 1.43 -16.57
CA CYS A 192 22.44 2.11 -15.54
C CYS A 192 22.31 3.63 -15.68
N ARG A 193 22.48 4.14 -16.90
CA ARG A 193 22.29 5.56 -17.21
C ARG A 193 20.83 5.99 -17.00
N THR A 194 19.88 5.14 -17.39
CA THR A 194 18.44 5.40 -17.21
C THR A 194 18.10 5.59 -15.74
N SER A 195 18.57 4.70 -14.86
CA SER A 195 18.33 4.80 -13.42
C SER A 195 18.88 6.10 -12.83
N LEU A 196 20.09 6.51 -13.23
CA LEU A 196 20.71 7.74 -12.77
C LEU A 196 19.97 9.00 -13.28
N ALA A 197 19.63 9.03 -14.57
CA ALA A 197 18.90 10.15 -15.17
C ALA A 197 17.47 10.27 -14.62
N LEU A 198 16.80 9.14 -14.38
CA LEU A 198 15.47 9.12 -13.76
C LEU A 198 15.52 9.62 -12.32
N LYS A 199 16.53 9.19 -11.55
CA LYS A 199 16.78 9.73 -10.21
C LYS A 199 16.99 11.25 -10.26
N LYS A 200 17.75 11.77 -11.23
CA LYS A 200 17.96 13.21 -11.41
C LYS A 200 16.65 13.93 -11.71
N CYS A 201 15.83 13.42 -12.63
CA CYS A 201 14.51 13.98 -12.95
C CYS A 201 13.60 14.03 -11.72
N PHE A 202 13.46 12.91 -11.02
CA PHE A 202 12.62 12.81 -9.81
C PHE A 202 13.12 13.75 -8.71
N THR A 203 14.44 13.81 -8.48
CA THR A 203 15.05 14.70 -7.49
C THR A 203 14.78 16.16 -7.80
N ARG A 204 14.91 16.60 -9.07
CA ARG A 204 14.61 17.99 -9.46
C ARG A 204 13.15 18.34 -9.22
N MET A 205 12.22 17.46 -9.61
CA MET A 205 10.80 17.66 -9.38
C MET A 205 10.46 17.77 -7.88
N MET A 206 10.99 16.87 -7.06
CA MET A 206 10.69 16.85 -5.62
C MET A 206 11.34 18.01 -4.83
N ASN A 207 12.40 18.63 -5.37
CA ASN A 207 13.11 19.75 -4.74
C ASN A 207 12.88 21.09 -5.44
N CYS A 208 11.93 21.18 -6.38
CA CYS A 208 11.63 22.45 -7.05
C CYS A 208 11.01 23.45 -6.06
N GLU A 209 11.10 24.74 -6.39
CA GLU A 209 10.51 25.79 -5.55
C GLU A 209 9.00 25.58 -5.43
N LYS A 210 8.47 25.65 -4.20
CA LYS A 210 7.04 25.45 -3.93
C LYS A 210 6.14 26.31 -4.81
N LYS A 211 6.52 27.57 -5.05
CA LYS A 211 5.76 28.47 -5.92
C LYS A 211 5.69 27.94 -7.35
N LEU A 212 6.84 27.60 -7.94
CA LEU A 212 6.92 26.99 -9.26
C LEU A 212 6.08 25.71 -9.35
N PHE A 213 6.17 24.83 -8.34
CA PHE A 213 5.37 23.61 -8.29
C PHE A 213 3.86 23.89 -8.35
N VAL A 214 3.39 24.80 -7.51
CA VAL A 214 1.96 25.18 -7.44
C VAL A 214 1.50 25.82 -8.75
N ASP A 215 2.31 26.69 -9.34
CA ASP A 215 1.99 27.35 -10.61
C ASP A 215 1.84 26.31 -11.74
N GLN A 216 2.80 25.39 -11.87
CA GLN A 216 2.74 24.33 -12.89
C GLN A 216 1.59 23.34 -12.64
N LEU A 217 1.31 23.01 -11.37
CA LEU A 217 0.18 22.15 -11.02
C LEU A 217 -1.16 22.80 -11.39
N ASN A 218 -1.34 24.08 -11.11
CA ASN A 218 -2.57 24.82 -11.47
C ASN A 218 -2.76 24.88 -13.00
N MET A 219 -1.68 25.07 -13.76
CA MET A 219 -1.71 25.01 -15.22
C MET A 219 -2.13 23.63 -15.72
N LEU A 220 -1.58 22.56 -15.12
CA LEU A 220 -1.91 21.18 -15.47
C LEU A 220 -3.38 20.87 -15.20
N VAL A 221 -3.89 21.24 -14.02
CA VAL A 221 -5.29 21.03 -13.63
C VAL A 221 -6.22 21.78 -14.59
N LYS A 222 -5.90 23.03 -14.94
CA LYS A 222 -6.67 23.82 -15.90
C LYS A 222 -6.72 23.13 -17.27
N ARG A 223 -5.56 22.73 -17.80
CA ARG A 223 -5.46 22.08 -19.11
C ARG A 223 -6.25 20.77 -19.17
N ILE A 224 -6.09 19.90 -18.16
CA ILE A 224 -6.82 18.62 -18.10
C ILE A 224 -8.33 18.84 -18.00
N SER A 225 -8.78 19.85 -17.25
CA SER A 225 -10.19 20.18 -17.10
C SER A 225 -10.80 20.62 -18.45
N GLU A 226 -10.10 21.49 -19.19
CA GLU A 226 -10.53 21.96 -20.52
C GLU A 226 -10.50 20.85 -21.58
N GLU A 227 -9.53 19.92 -21.52
CA GLU A 227 -9.47 18.76 -22.41
C GLU A 227 -10.57 17.73 -22.11
N GLY A 228 -10.93 17.56 -20.84
CA GLY A 228 -12.01 16.67 -20.39
C GLY A 228 -13.39 17.12 -20.87
N GLU A 229 -13.66 18.43 -20.86
CA GLU A 229 -14.92 19.00 -21.38
C GLU A 229 -15.08 18.83 -22.90
N ARG A 230 -13.98 18.71 -23.65
CA ARG A 230 -13.99 18.56 -25.12
C ARG A 230 -14.30 17.14 -25.62
N LYS A 231 -14.35 16.12 -24.74
CA LYS A 231 -14.72 14.75 -25.11
C LYS A 231 -16.05 14.35 -24.45
N PRO A 232 -17.21 14.47 -25.15
CA PRO A 232 -18.44 13.86 -24.67
C PRO A 232 -18.30 12.33 -24.71
N CYS A 233 -18.68 11.70 -23.62
CA CYS A 233 -18.74 10.24 -23.45
C CYS A 233 -19.52 9.60 -24.61
N ARG A 234 -18.86 8.75 -25.43
CA ARG A 234 -19.55 7.84 -26.34
C ARG A 234 -20.18 6.75 -25.49
N THR A 235 -21.45 6.91 -25.12
CA THR A 235 -22.25 5.82 -24.58
C THR A 235 -22.53 4.83 -25.71
N SER A 236 -21.74 3.76 -25.80
CA SER A 236 -22.10 2.58 -26.58
C SER A 236 -23.16 1.79 -25.81
N THR A 237 -24.43 1.94 -26.21
CA THR A 237 -25.47 0.97 -25.87
C THR A 237 -25.10 -0.40 -26.45
N PRO A 238 -25.17 -1.51 -25.70
CA PRO A 238 -25.01 -2.83 -26.28
C PRO A 238 -26.29 -3.18 -27.07
N SER A 239 -26.13 -3.51 -28.35
CA SER A 239 -27.19 -4.12 -29.16
C SER A 239 -27.46 -5.52 -28.61
N ALA A 240 -28.71 -5.77 -28.19
CA ALA A 240 -29.18 -7.11 -27.95
C ALA A 240 -29.16 -7.91 -29.26
N GLY A 241 -28.47 -9.05 -29.23
CA GLY A 241 -28.47 -10.10 -30.25
C GLY A 241 -28.35 -11.43 -29.53
#